data_AF-A0A180FFM4-F1
#
_entry.id   AF-A0A180FFM4-F1
#
_cell.length_a   1.000
_cell.length_b   1.000
_cell.length_c   1.000
_cell.angle_alpha   90.00
_cell.angle_beta   90.00
_cell.angle_gamma   90.00
#
_symmetry.space_group_name_H-M   'P 1'
#
loop_
_entity.id
_entity.type
_entity.pdbx_description
1 polymer ?
#
loop_
_entity_poly.entity_id
_entity_poly.type
_entity_poly.pdbx_seq_one_letter_code
_entity_poly.pdbx_strand_id
1 'polypeptide(L)' 'MELYKTGLIDLRFAGESHFRLTPNVPYAWQHKDKLVLLPAAKGKKLSVSGLMNPDCQLFSRMFEGLVNPDAAVVVFR' A
#
# COMPACT_ATOMS: atom_id res chain seq x y z
N MET A 1 -4.84 0.88 26.52
CA MET A 1 -3.55 0.15 26.66
C MET A 1 -3.55 -0.82 27.82
N GLU A 2 -4.08 -0.49 28.99
CA GLU A 2 -4.07 -1.39 30.15
C GLU A 2 -4.73 -2.75 29.86
N LEU A 3 -5.90 -2.77 29.20
CA LEU A 3 -6.57 -4.03 28.82
C LEU A 3 -5.77 -4.91 27.84
N TYR A 4 -4.97 -4.29 26.96
CA TYR A 4 -4.08 -5.01 26.04
C TYR A 4 -2.92 -5.64 26.83
N LYS A 5 -2.31 -4.87 27.73
CA LYS A 5 -1.22 -5.34 28.60
C LYS A 5 -1.66 -6.48 29.52
N THR A 6 -2.92 -6.47 29.98
CA THR A 6 -3.49 -7.55 30.79
C THR A 6 -3.98 -8.74 29.95
N GLY A 7 -3.83 -8.71 28.63
CA GLY A 7 -4.23 -9.79 27.73
C GLY A 7 -5.75 -9.99 27.60
N LEU A 8 -6.54 -9.02 28.03
CA LEU A 8 -8.01 -9.08 27.98
C LEU A 8 -8.57 -8.76 26.59
N ILE A 9 -7.78 -8.04 25.78
CA ILE A 9 -8.12 -7.70 24.38
C ILE A 9 -6.88 -7.87 23.49
N ASP A 10 -7.08 -8.36 22.27
CA ASP A 10 -6.07 -8.25 21.20
C ASP A 10 -6.30 -6.93 20.45
N LEU A 11 -5.46 -5.93 20.75
CA LEU A 11 -5.55 -4.61 20.14
C LEU A 11 -4.66 -4.58 18.90
N ARG A 12 -5.26 -4.32 17.74
CA ARG A 12 -4.55 -4.13 16.47
C ARG A 12 -5.00 -2.86 15.78
N PHE A 13 -4.04 -2.12 15.23
CA PHE A 13 -4.25 -0.94 14.42
C PHE A 13 -4.31 -1.33 12.95
N ALA A 14 -5.43 -1.00 12.31
CA ALA A 14 -5.61 -1.19 10.88
C ALA A 14 -5.07 -0.01 10.09
N GLY A 15 -4.40 -0.30 8.97
CA GLY A 15 -3.91 0.73 8.06
C GLY A 15 -3.79 0.23 6.63
N GLU A 16 -3.89 1.17 5.69
CA GLU A 16 -3.74 0.90 4.27
C GLU A 16 -2.75 1.87 3.64
N SER A 17 -1.91 1.36 2.74
CA SER A 17 -0.93 2.12 1.98
C SER A 17 -1.05 1.81 0.49
N HIS A 18 -0.94 2.86 -0.32
CA HIS A 18 -1.16 2.81 -1.76
C HIS A 18 0.10 3.22 -2.52
N PHE A 19 0.63 2.32 -3.33
CA PHE A 19 1.82 2.52 -4.14
C PHE A 19 1.42 2.63 -5.60
N ARG A 20 1.73 3.76 -6.24
CA ARG A 20 1.55 3.95 -7.68
C ARG A 20 2.88 3.67 -8.38
N LEU A 21 2.88 2.77 -9.36
CA LEU A 21 4.03 2.54 -10.23
C LEU A 21 4.07 3.50 -11.43
N THR A 22 3.24 4.56 -11.41
CA THR A 22 3.32 5.64 -12.41
C THR A 22 4.35 6.65 -11.93
N PRO A 23 5.44 6.91 -12.66
CA PRO A 23 6.39 7.94 -12.29
C PRO A 23 5.71 9.31 -12.31
N ASN A 24 5.86 10.10 -11.24
CA ASN A 24 5.24 11.43 -11.11
C ASN A 24 5.85 12.46 -12.07
N VAL A 25 7.11 12.25 -12.46
CA VAL A 25 7.80 13.04 -13.48
C VAL A 25 8.57 12.06 -14.36
N PRO A 26 8.22 11.92 -15.65
CA PRO A 26 9.07 11.18 -16.58
C PRO A 26 10.40 11.94 -16.73
N TYR A 27 11.45 11.44 -16.06
CA TYR A 27 12.79 12.00 -16.20
C TYR A 27 13.57 11.21 -17.26
N ALA A 28 13.86 11.86 -18.38
CA ALA A 28 14.72 11.31 -19.42
C ALA A 28 15.66 12.42 -19.92
N TRP A 29 16.95 12.10 -20.03
CA TRP A 29 17.90 12.98 -20.70
C TRP A 29 17.60 12.95 -22.19
N GLN A 30 17.35 14.12 -22.78
CA GLN A 30 16.98 14.24 -24.19
C GLN A 30 17.97 15.14 -24.93
N HIS A 31 18.42 14.69 -26.11
CA HIS A 31 19.18 15.55 -27.02
C HIS A 31 18.28 16.65 -27.59
N LYS A 32 18.86 17.84 -27.80
CA LYS A 32 18.15 19.05 -28.26
C LYS A 32 17.33 18.83 -29.54
N ASP A 33 17.79 17.94 -30.41
CA ASP A 33 17.19 17.69 -31.72
C ASP A 33 16.40 16.38 -31.83
N LYS A 34 16.19 15.65 -30.72
CA LYS A 34 15.50 14.36 -30.73
C LYS A 34 14.43 14.29 -29.64
N LEU A 35 13.18 14.58 -30.01
CA LEU A 35 12.04 14.46 -29.10
C LEU A 35 11.79 13.00 -28.69
N VAL A 36 11.84 12.73 -27.39
CA VAL A 36 11.44 11.43 -26.83
C VAL A 36 10.02 11.58 -26.30
N LEU A 37 9.06 11.11 -27.08
CA LEU A 37 7.67 11.02 -26.63
C LEU A 37 7.54 9.80 -25.72
N LEU A 38 7.32 10.03 -24.44
CA LEU A 38 7.00 8.95 -23.50
C LEU A 38 5.50 8.65 -23.58
N PRO A 39 5.10 7.40 -23.80
CA PRO A 39 3.69 7.04 -23.81
C PRO A 39 3.10 7.33 -22.43
N ALA A 40 1.98 8.05 -22.40
CA ALA A 40 1.22 8.28 -21.19
C ALA A 40 0.52 6.96 -20.78
N ALA A 41 1.26 6.06 -20.14
CA ALA A 41 0.73 4.81 -19.61
C ALA A 41 0.62 4.90 -18.09
N LYS A 42 -0.57 4.59 -17.55
CA LYS A 42 -0.74 4.42 -16.11
C LYS A 42 -0.09 3.10 -15.70
N GLY A 43 0.86 3.16 -14.77
CA GLY A 43 1.43 1.98 -14.13
C GLY A 43 0.41 1.27 -13.25
N LYS A 44 0.70 0.02 -12.87
CA LYS A 44 -0.13 -0.72 -11.91
C LYS A 44 -0.19 0.02 -10.56
N LYS A 45 -1.31 -0.13 -9.87
CA LYS A 45 -1.49 0.32 -8.48
C LYS A 45 -1.35 -0.90 -7.57
N LEU A 46 -0.48 -0.82 -6.58
CA LEU A 46 -0.34 -1.81 -5.54
C LEU A 46 -0.91 -1.22 -4.25
N SER A 47 -1.72 -2.00 -3.56
CA SER A 47 -2.29 -1.62 -2.27
C SER A 47 -1.85 -2.64 -1.23
N VAL A 48 -1.44 -2.15 -0.07
CA VAL A 48 -1.05 -3.00 1.06
C VAL A 48 -1.96 -2.62 2.22
N SER A 49 -2.66 -3.60 2.76
CA SER A 49 -3.48 -3.46 3.96
C SER A 49 -2.91 -4.33 5.06
N GLY A 50 -2.94 -3.85 6.30
CA GLY A 50 -2.34 -4.57 7.41
C GLY A 50 -2.85 -4.18 8.78
N LEU A 51 -2.52 -5.03 9.74
CA LEU A 51 -2.80 -4.93 11.16
C LEU A 51 -1.49 -4.93 11.93
N MET A 52 -1.29 -3.94 12.79
CA MET A 52 -0.12 -3.84 13.66
C MET A 52 -0.55 -3.80 15.12
N ASN A 53 0.05 -4.61 15.99
CA ASN A 53 -0.18 -4.51 17.43
C ASN A 53 0.82 -3.52 18.09
N PRO A 54 0.58 -3.12 19.35
CA PRO A 54 1.52 -2.32 20.13
C PRO A 54 2.94 -2.88 20.26
N ASP A 55 3.13 -4.20 20.09
CA ASP A 55 4.43 -4.88 20.12
C ASP A 55 5.13 -4.91 18.75
N CYS A 56 4.65 -4.08 17.81
CA CYS A 56 5.19 -3.94 16.46
C CYS A 56 5.12 -5.20 15.59
N GLN A 57 4.27 -6.16 15.94
CA GLN A 57 3.99 -7.32 15.09
C GLN A 57 3.02 -6.91 13.99
N LEU A 58 3.47 -7.02 12.75
CA LEU A 58 2.73 -6.64 11.55
C LEU A 58 2.21 -7.88 10.82
N PHE A 59 0.91 -7.90 10.57
CA PHE A 59 0.29 -8.76 9.57
C PHE A 59 -0.11 -7.89 8.37
N SER A 60 0.38 -8.20 7.18
CA SER A 60 0.10 -7.39 5.98
C SER A 60 -0.19 -8.24 4.77
N ARG A 61 -1.07 -7.77 3.89
CA ARG A 61 -1.39 -8.40 2.62
C ARG A 61 -1.34 -7.39 1.49
N MET A 62 -0.77 -7.82 0.36
CA MET A 62 -0.67 -7.03 -0.86
C MET A 62 -1.78 -7.39 -1.84
N PHE A 63 -2.32 -6.39 -2.50
CA PHE A 63 -3.36 -6.48 -3.52
C PHE A 63 -2.95 -5.66 -4.76
N GLU A 64 -3.20 -6.20 -5.95
CA GLU A 64 -3.15 -5.41 -7.18
C GLU A 64 -4.49 -4.67 -7.36
N GLY A 65 -4.45 -3.35 -7.54
CA GLY A 65 -5.64 -2.51 -7.73
C GLY A 65 -6.17 -1.87 -6.45
N LEU A 66 -7.48 -1.61 -6.39
CA LEU A 66 -8.14 -1.10 -5.18
C LEU A 66 -8.41 -2.25 -4.20
N VAL A 67 -8.25 -1.98 -2.90
CA VAL A 67 -8.73 -2.89 -1.86
C VAL A 67 -10.26 -2.86 -1.92
N ASN A 68 -10.86 -3.99 -2.27
CA ASN A 68 -12.31 -4.18 -2.21
C ASN A 68 -12.72 -4.65 -0.81
N PRO A 69 -14.02 -4.55 -0.44
CA PRO A 69 -14.51 -5.02 0.86
C PRO A 69 -14.16 -6.50 1.11
N ASP A 70 -14.16 -7.33 0.07
CA ASP A 70 -13.79 -8.75 0.18
C ASP A 70 -12.32 -8.96 0.56
N ALA A 71 -11.41 -8.14 0.02
CA ALA A 71 -10.00 -8.14 0.41
C ALA A 71 -9.81 -7.68 1.86
N ALA A 72 -10.59 -6.69 2.31
CA ALA A 72 -10.57 -6.21 3.69
C ALA A 72 -10.99 -7.32 4.66
N VAL A 73 -12.03 -8.10 4.35
CA VAL A 73 -12.46 -9.24 5.19
C VAL A 73 -11.32 -10.24 5.40
N VAL A 74 -10.45 -10.47 4.41
CA VAL A 74 -9.33 -11.42 4.60
C VAL A 74 -8.21 -10.85 5.47
N VAL A 75 -8.08 -9.53 5.58
CA VAL A 75 -7.06 -8.91 6.45
C VAL A 75 -7.56 -8.79 7.89
N PHE A 76 -8.87 -8.62 8.08
CA PHE A 76 -9.49 -8.36 9.39
C PHE A 76 -10.18 -9.58 10.02
N ARG A 77 -9.90 -10.79 9.52
CA ARG A 77 -10.44 -12.06 10.03
C ARG A 77 -9.35 -12.87 10.71
#